data_AF-A0A7X8ZB78-F1
#
_entry.id   AF-A0A7X8ZB78-F1
#
_cell.length_a   1.000
_cell.length_b   1.000
_cell.length_c   1.000
_cell.angle_alpha   90.00
_cell.angle_beta   90.00
_cell.angle_gamma   90.00
#
_symmetry.space_group_name_H-M   'P 1'
#
loop_
_entity.id
_entity.type
_entity.pdbx_description
1 polymer ?
#
loop_
_entity_poly.entity_id
_entity_poly.type
_entity_poly.pdbx_seq_one_letter_code
_entity_poly.pdbx_strand_id
1 'polypeptide(L)' 'MFYTQICELLKIKYPIIQGGMAWVATAELAAAVSNAGGLGIIGAGNAPEEVVENEIKKAKSLTDKPFGVNI' A
#
# COMPACT_ATOMS: atom_id res chain seq x y z
N MET A 1 -8.86 -20.23 -9.76
CA MET A 1 -9.54 -19.18 -8.99
C MET A 1 -8.48 -18.50 -8.12
N PHE A 2 -8.17 -17.21 -8.32
CA PHE A 2 -7.10 -16.50 -7.60
C PHE A 2 -7.63 -15.77 -6.36
N TYR A 3 -8.27 -16.50 -5.46
CA TYR A 3 -8.78 -15.97 -4.19
C TYR A 3 -8.31 -16.88 -3.07
N THR A 4 -7.64 -16.32 -2.06
CA THR A 4 -7.02 -17.07 -0.96
C THR A 4 -7.37 -16.43 0.38
N GLN A 5 -6.97 -17.07 1.49
CA GLN A 5 -7.16 -16.54 2.85
C GLN A 5 -6.56 -15.12 3.04
N ILE A 6 -5.55 -14.75 2.24
CA ILE A 6 -4.96 -13.40 2.26
C ILE A 6 -5.96 -12.35 1.75
N CYS A 7 -6.76 -12.68 0.73
CA CYS A 7 -7.80 -11.79 0.23
C CYS A 7 -8.85 -11.49 1.31
N GLU A 8 -9.25 -12.52 2.08
CA GLU A 8 -10.21 -12.38 3.18
C GLU A 8 -9.64 -11.53 4.32
N LEU A 9 -8.42 -11.85 4.75
CA LEU A 9 -7.76 -11.17 5.86
C LEU A 9 -7.53 -9.69 5.57
N LEU A 10 -7.05 -9.37 4.38
CA LEU A 10 -6.63 -8.01 4.01
C LEU A 10 -7.72 -7.23 3.27
N LYS A 11 -8.86 -7.86 2.96
CA LYS A 11 -9.98 -7.29 2.20
C LYS A 11 -9.55 -6.77 0.82
N ILE A 12 -8.77 -7.57 0.10
CA ILE A 12 -8.26 -7.26 -1.25
C ILE A 12 -8.80 -8.24 -2.30
N LYS A 13 -8.78 -7.85 -3.57
CA LYS A 13 -9.31 -8.65 -4.69
C LYS A 13 -8.32 -9.72 -5.16
N TYR A 14 -7.04 -9.36 -5.23
CA TYR A 14 -5.97 -10.21 -5.71
C TYR A 14 -4.96 -10.47 -4.60
N PRO A 15 -4.47 -11.71 -4.44
CA PRO A 15 -3.45 -12.05 -3.45
C PRO A 15 -2.06 -11.62 -3.93
N ILE A 16 -1.94 -10.35 -4.34
CA ILE A 16 -0.74 -9.72 -4.89
C ILE A 16 -0.42 -8.51 -4.02
N ILE A 17 0.82 -8.48 -3.53
CA ILE A 17 1.31 -7.44 -2.65
C ILE A 17 2.48 -6.75 -3.36
N GLN A 18 2.42 -5.43 -3.49
CA GLN A 18 3.57 -4.65 -3.92
C GLN A 18 4.52 -4.49 -2.73
N GLY A 19 5.77 -4.93 -2.88
CA GLY A 19 6.75 -4.91 -1.79
C GLY A 19 7.13 -3.49 -1.38
N GLY A 20 7.22 -3.22 -0.07
CA GLY A 20 7.68 -1.94 0.45
C GLY A 20 9.14 -1.68 0.07
N MET A 21 9.38 -0.65 -0.75
CA MET A 21 10.69 -0.29 -1.25
C MET A 21 10.98 1.17 -0.88
N ALA A 22 12.03 1.41 -0.10
CA ALA A 22 12.43 2.77 0.25
C ALA A 22 12.62 3.62 -1.01
N TRP A 23 12.11 4.85 -0.99
CA TRP A 23 12.18 5.85 -2.08
C TRP A 23 11.38 5.55 -3.36
N VAL A 24 11.02 4.28 -3.62
CA VAL A 24 10.24 3.88 -4.80
C VAL A 24 8.77 3.73 -4.47
N ALA A 25 8.46 3.19 -3.30
CA ALA A 25 7.10 2.88 -2.88
C ALA A 25 6.41 4.09 -2.24
N THR A 26 6.11 5.09 -3.08
CA THR A 26 5.35 6.30 -2.70
C THR A 26 3.85 6.03 -2.59
N ALA A 27 3.12 7.01 -2.09
CA ALA A 27 1.67 7.05 -2.00
C ALA A 27 0.99 6.77 -3.36
N GLU A 28 1.51 7.31 -4.46
CA GLU A 28 0.96 7.08 -5.80
C GLU A 28 1.07 5.62 -6.22
N LEU A 29 2.24 5.02 -6.01
CA LEU A 29 2.45 3.61 -6.37
C LEU A 29 1.57 2.70 -5.49
N ALA A 30 1.57 2.92 -4.18
CA ALA A 30 0.76 2.15 -3.25
C ALA A 30 -0.74 2.30 -3.58
N ALA A 31 -1.23 3.52 -3.76
CA ALA A 31 -2.63 3.78 -4.09
C ALA A 31 -3.02 3.17 -5.45
N ALA A 32 -2.15 3.24 -6.47
CA ALA A 32 -2.42 2.63 -7.77
C ALA A 32 -2.58 1.10 -7.67
N VAL A 33 -1.71 0.42 -6.92
CA VAL A 33 -1.80 -1.02 -6.68
C VAL A 33 -3.06 -1.38 -5.91
N SER A 34 -3.37 -0.64 -4.84
CA SER A 34 -4.60 -0.83 -4.08
C SER A 34 -5.85 -0.62 -4.94
N ASN A 35 -5.89 0.44 -5.76
CA ASN A 35 -6.95 0.72 -6.72
C ASN A 35 -7.13 -0.40 -7.75
N ALA A 36 -6.05 -1.04 -8.21
CA ALA A 36 -6.10 -2.21 -9.08
C ALA A 36 -6.61 -3.48 -8.37
N GLY A 37 -6.64 -3.51 -7.04
CA GLY A 37 -7.20 -4.59 -6.23
C GLY A 37 -6.18 -5.49 -5.53
N GLY A 38 -4.88 -5.16 -5.62
CA GLY A 38 -3.85 -5.76 -4.76
C GLY A 38 -3.72 -5.00 -3.44
N LEU A 39 -2.63 -5.24 -2.71
CA LEU A 39 -2.23 -4.42 -1.57
C LEU A 39 -0.99 -3.58 -1.95
N GLY A 40 -1.16 -2.27 -2.08
CA GLY A 40 -0.04 -1.34 -2.15
C GLY A 40 0.59 -1.12 -0.78
N ILE A 41 1.90 -0.89 -0.74
CA ILE A 41 2.64 -0.67 0.51
C ILE A 41 3.55 0.53 0.35
N ILE A 42 3.43 1.52 1.22
CA ILE A 42 4.35 2.66 1.34
C ILE A 42 5.65 2.18 2.01
N GLY A 43 6.81 2.52 1.45
CA GLY A 43 8.11 2.19 2.04
C GLY A 43 8.64 3.29 2.94
N ALA A 44 8.61 3.12 4.26
CA ALA A 44 9.15 4.10 5.21
C ALA A 44 10.69 4.19 5.12
N GLY A 45 11.37 3.04 5.12
CA GLY A 45 12.83 3.01 5.15
C GLY A 45 13.38 3.82 6.32
N ASN A 46 14.35 4.70 6.06
CA ASN A 46 14.91 5.60 7.09
C ASN A 46 14.26 6.99 7.08
N ALA A 47 13.06 7.14 6.50
CA ALA A 47 12.40 8.42 6.43
C ALA A 47 11.96 8.90 7.83
N PRO A 48 12.03 10.21 8.11
CA PRO A 48 11.43 10.79 9.31
C PRO A 48 9.92 10.54 9.38
N GLU A 49 9.36 10.56 10.59
CA GLU A 49 7.92 10.37 10.85
C GLU A 49 7.03 11.25 9.97
N GLU A 50 7.35 12.55 9.85
CA GLU A 50 6.57 13.51 9.08
C GLU A 50 6.48 13.12 7.59
N VAL A 51 7.55 12.56 7.02
CA VAL A 51 7.56 12.12 5.62
C VAL A 51 6.61 10.94 5.44
N VAL A 52 6.66 9.95 6.33
CA VAL A 52 5.77 8.78 6.28
C VAL A 52 4.32 9.19 6.50
N GLU A 53 4.06 10.11 7.44
CA GLU A 53 2.72 10.63 7.70
C GLU A 53 2.12 11.34 6.46
N ASN A 54 2.93 12.15 5.78
CA ASN A 54 2.51 12.84 4.56
C ASN A 54 2.19 11.85 3.43
N GLU A 55 2.99 10.80 3.25
CA GLU A 55 2.71 9.74 2.28
C GLU A 55 1.41 8.99 2.63
N ILE A 56 1.15 8.70 3.91
CA ILE A 56 -0.11 8.06 4.35
C ILE A 56 -1.32 8.97 4.05
N LYS A 57 -1.24 10.25 4.39
CA LYS A 57 -2.31 11.24 4.11
C LYS A 57 -2.60 11.32 2.61
N LYS A 58 -1.55 11.36 1.80
CA LYS A 58 -1.64 11.41 0.35
C LYS A 58 -2.25 10.12 -0.22
N ALA A 59 -1.84 8.94 0.24
CA ALA A 59 -2.42 7.67 -0.21
C ALA A 59 -3.92 7.60 0.11
N LYS A 60 -4.35 8.04 1.31
CA LYS A 60 -5.77 8.14 1.68
C LYS A 60 -6.58 9.10 0.82
N SER A 61 -5.93 10.08 0.18
CA SER A 61 -6.61 10.97 -0.77
C SER A 61 -6.75 10.35 -2.18
N LEU A 62 -5.94 9.33 -2.49
CA LEU A 62 -5.87 8.69 -3.80
C LEU A 62 -6.61 7.34 -3.86
N THR A 63 -6.87 6.71 -2.72
CA THR A 63 -7.60 5.44 -2.63
C THR A 63 -8.39 5.32 -1.34
N ASP A 64 -9.56 4.71 -1.43
CA ASP A 64 -10.39 4.25 -0.31
C ASP A 64 -10.14 2.77 0.03
N LYS A 65 -9.24 2.10 -0.71
CA LYS A 65 -8.92 0.68 -0.54
C LYS A 65 -7.78 0.45 0.45
N PRO A 66 -7.67 -0.76 1.02
CA PRO A 66 -6.57 -1.10 1.94
C PRO A 66 -5.19 -0.89 1.30
N PHE A 67 -4.27 -0.33 2.08
CA PHE A 67 -2.84 -0.25 1.77
C PHE A 67 -2.04 -0.44 3.07
N GLY A 68 -0.77 -0.81 2.95
CA GLY A 68 0.14 -1.02 4.08
C GLY A 68 1.26 0.02 4.16
N VAL A 69 2.04 -0.08 5.24
CA VAL A 69 3.29 0.68 5.43
C VAL A 69 4.36 -0.31 5.88
N ASN A 70 5.49 -0.33 5.18
CA ASN A 70 6.68 -1.10 5.57
C ASN A 70 7.58 -0.21 6.40
N ILE A 71 7.79 -0.59 7.67
CA ILE A 71 8.72 0.06 8.61
C ILE A 71 10.12 -0.50 8.38
#